data_AF-A6EUC7-F1
#
_entry.id   AF-A6EUC7-F1
#
_cell.length_a   1.000
_cell.length_b   1.000
_cell.length_c   1.000
_cell.angle_alpha   90.00
_cell.angle_beta   90.00
_cell.angle_gamma   90.00
#
_symmetry.space_group_name_H-M   'P 1'
#
loop_
_entity.id
_entity.type
_entity.pdbx_description
1 polymer ?
#
loop_
_entity_poly.entity_id
_entity_poly.type
_entity_poly.pdbx_seq_one_letter_code
_entity_poly.pdbx_strand_id
1 'polypeptide(L)' 'KLDHTIELISKSPEIFPVSLEKKNIRKAVVEKHNNLYYRINKNSIEIVSLFANRKNPNKKKL' A
#
# COMPACT_ATOMS: atom_id res chain seq x y z
N LYS A 1 -11.16 3.71 7.96
CA LYS A 1 -10.76 2.86 6.82
C LYS A 1 -9.28 2.50 6.88
N LEU A 2 -8.37 3.46 7.05
CA LEU A 2 -6.94 3.21 7.25
C LEU A 2 -6.67 2.28 8.44
N ASP A 3 -7.22 2.59 9.62
CA ASP A 3 -6.99 1.81 10.83
C ASP A 3 -7.43 0.35 10.66
N HIS A 4 -8.59 0.14 10.04
CA HIS A 4 -9.09 -1.19 9.71
C HIS A 4 -8.16 -1.93 8.74
N THR A 5 -7.60 -1.26 7.73
CA THR A 5 -6.59 -1.86 6.85
C THR A 5 -5.33 -2.24 7.62
N ILE A 6 -4.86 -1.40 8.55
CA ILE A 6 -3.69 -1.70 9.39
C ILE A 6 -3.97 -2.89 10.30
N GLU A 7 -5.17 -2.97 10.88
CA GLU A 7 -5.59 -4.11 11.70
C GLU A 7 -5.59 -5.42 10.90
N LEU A 8 -6.14 -5.40 9.67
CA LEU A 8 -6.10 -6.56 8.77
C LEU A 8 -4.67 -6.97 8.43
N ILE A 9 -3.80 -6.01 8.13
CA ILE A 9 -2.37 -6.25 7.87
C ILE A 9 -1.70 -6.87 9.10
N SER A 10 -2.00 -6.39 10.31
CA SER A 10 -1.43 -6.93 11.56
C SER A 10 -1.84 -8.38 11.81
N LYS A 11 -3.06 -8.78 11.42
CA LYS A 11 -3.56 -10.15 11.59
C LYS A 11 -3.10 -11.09 10.47
N SER A 12 -3.04 -10.59 9.24
CA SER A 12 -2.62 -11.36 8.06
C SER A 12 -1.76 -10.48 7.15
N PRO A 13 -0.43 -10.45 7.37
CA PRO A 13 0.46 -9.57 6.63
C PRO A 13 0.53 -9.86 5.14
N GLU A 14 0.09 -11.04 4.70
CA GLU A 14 0.15 -11.47 3.30
C GLU A 14 -1.13 -11.23 2.51
N ILE A 15 -2.18 -10.69 3.14
CA ILE A 15 -3.52 -10.53 2.57
C ILE A 15 -3.56 -9.64 1.32
N PHE A 16 -2.62 -8.69 1.20
CA PHE A 16 -2.54 -7.78 0.05
C PHE A 16 -1.43 -8.22 -0.92
N PRO A 17 -1.64 -8.03 -2.24
CA PRO A 17 -0.69 -8.45 -3.24
C PRO A 17 0.64 -7.70 -3.14
N VAL A 18 1.69 -8.36 -3.62
CA VAL A 18 2.99 -7.74 -3.85
C VAL A 18 2.86 -6.65 -4.92
N SER A 19 3.54 -5.53 -4.69
CA SER A 19 3.62 -4.42 -5.61
C SER A 19 4.33 -4.84 -6.90
N LEU A 20 3.73 -4.49 -8.05
CA LEU A 20 4.31 -4.75 -9.37
C LEU A 20 5.69 -4.06 -9.55
N GLU A 21 5.89 -2.91 -8.92
CA GLU A 21 7.12 -2.12 -9.04
C GLU A 21 8.26 -2.66 -8.16
N LYS A 22 7.92 -3.29 -7.02
CA LYS A 22 8.90 -3.77 -6.04
C LYS A 22 8.42 -5.05 -5.36
N LYS A 23 9.10 -6.16 -5.64
CA LYS A 23 8.75 -7.52 -5.16
C LYS A 23 8.72 -7.71 -3.64
N ASN A 24 9.38 -6.81 -2.88
CA ASN A 24 9.47 -6.88 -1.42
C ASN A 24 8.47 -5.95 -0.71
N ILE A 25 7.64 -5.24 -1.46
CA ILE A 25 6.64 -4.31 -0.93
C ILE A 25 5.27 -4.83 -1.31
N ARG A 26 4.32 -4.79 -0.38
CA ARG A 26 2.90 -5.07 -0.61
C ARG A 26 2.13 -3.77 -0.67
N LYS A 27 1.03 -3.78 -1.43
CA LYS A 27 0.20 -2.59 -1.68
C LYS A 27 -1.25 -2.85 -1.28
N ALA A 28 -1.78 -2.04 -0.36
CA ALA A 28 -3.19 -2.01 0.00
C ALA A 28 -3.83 -0.72 -0.53
N VAL A 29 -4.97 -0.83 -1.21
CA VAL A 29 -5.78 0.34 -1.59
C VAL A 29 -6.70 0.65 -0.42
N VAL A 30 -6.33 1.65 0.39
CA VAL A 30 -7.09 2.06 1.58
C VAL A 30 -8.34 2.84 1.18
N GLU A 31 -8.19 3.68 0.15
CA GLU A 31 -9.28 4.39 -0.47
C GLU A 31 -9.03 4.57 -1.97
N LYS A 32 -10.07 4.97 -2.72
CA LYS A 32 -9.98 5.25 -4.17
C LYS A 32 -8.73 6.04 -4.55
N HIS A 33 -8.34 7.00 -3.72
CA HIS A 33 -7.19 7.85 -3.93
C HIS A 33 -6.01 7.66 -2.98
N ASN A 34 -5.99 6.63 -2.13
CA ASN A 34 -4.91 6.40 -1.17
C ASN A 34 -4.43 4.95 -1.20
N ASN A 35 -3.14 4.78 -1.48
CA ASN A 35 -2.46 3.50 -1.44
C ASN A 35 -1.52 3.47 -0.24
N LEU A 36 -1.62 2.41 0.55
CA LEU A 36 -0.68 2.09 1.61
C LEU A 36 0.32 1.06 1.09
N TYR A 37 1.61 1.35 1.28
CA TYR A 37 2.71 0.47 0.96
C TYR A 37 3.35 0.00 2.25
N TYR A 38 3.54 -1.30 2.39
CA TYR A 38 4.17 -1.89 3.57
C TYR A 38 5.05 -3.07 3.16
N ARG A 39 5.93 -3.49 4.07
CA ARG A 39 6.75 -4.69 3.91
C ARG A 39 6.69 -5.53 5.17
N ILE A 40 6.85 -6.84 4.98
CA ILE A 40 6.91 -7.81 6.06
C ILE A 40 8.39 -8.07 6.33
N ASN A 41 8.82 -7.82 7.56
CA ASN A 41 10.12 -8.23 8.07
C ASN A 41 9.95 -9.46 8.97
N LYS A 42 11.07 -10.06 9.42
CA LYS A 42 11.03 -11.30 10.23
C LYS A 42 10.13 -11.20 11.47
N ASN A 43 10.05 -10.03 12.10
CA ASN A 43 9.37 -9.84 13.39
C ASN A 43 8.40 -8.65 13.41
N SER A 44 8.26 -7.94 12.28
CA SER A 44 7.49 -6.71 12.26
C SER A 44 6.94 -6.42 10.87
N ILE A 45 5.96 -5.53 10.84
CA ILE A 45 5.42 -4.95 9.62
C ILE A 45 5.82 -3.49 9.61
N GLU A 46 6.43 -3.06 8.51
CA GLU A 46 6.83 -1.67 8.34
C GLU A 46 5.96 -1.00 7.29
N ILE A 47 5.29 0.07 7.71
CA ILE A 47 4.59 0.98 6.80
C ILE A 47 5.66 1.79 6.07
N VAL A 48 5.82 1.54 4.78
CA VAL A 48 6.80 2.24 3.93
C VAL A 48 6.27 3.62 3.57
N SER A 49 5.00 3.72 3.20
CA SER A 49 4.35 5.01 2.93
C SER A 49 2.84 4.90 2.73
N LEU A 50 2.14 6.00 2.97
CA LEU A 50 0.76 6.24 2.55
C LEU A 50 0.76 7.35 1.48
N PHE A 51 0.51 6.98 0.22
CA PHE A 51 0.55 7.92 -0.90
C PHE A 51 -0.80 8.11 -1.56
N ALA A 52 -1.12 9.35 -1.90
CA ALA A 52 -2.28 9.66 -2.72
C ALA A 52 -2.01 9.23 -4.18
N ASN A 53 -2.85 8.35 -4.74
CA ASN A 53 -2.69 7.83 -6.10
C ASN A 53 -3.23 8.76 -7.20
N ARG A 54 -3.46 10.04 -6.86
CA ARG A 54 -4.04 11.04 -7.76
C ARG A 54 -3.09 11.28 -8.94
N LYS A 55 -3.37 10.66 -10.08
CA LYS A 55 -2.81 11.11 -11.35
C LYS A 55 -3.41 12.47 -11.65
N ASN A 56 -2.57 13.49 -11.76
CA ASN A 56 -3.00 14.77 -12.33
C ASN A 56 -3.44 14.49 -13.78
N PRO A 57 -4.71 14.70 -14.15
CA PRO A 57 -5.19 14.46 -15.50
C PRO A 57 -4.41 15.27 -16.56
N ASN A 58 -3.84 16.41 -16.17
CA ASN A 58 -3.06 17.30 -17.05
C ASN A 58 -1.61 16.84 -17.27
N LYS A 59 -1.18 15.70 -16.71
CA LYS A 59 0.19 15.16 -16.89
C LYS A 59 0.35 14.20 -18.07
N LYS A 60 -0.69 14.00 -18.88
CA LYS A 60 -0.52 13.42 -20.23
C LYS A 60 0.24 14.43 -21.08
N LYS A 61 1.57 14.28 -21.20
CA LYS A 61 2.25 14.78 -22.39
C LYS A 61 1.72 13.94 -23.55
N LEU A 62 1.09 14.60 -24.51
CA LEU A 62 0.81 14.05 -25.83
C LEU A 62 2.11 13.61 -26.48
#